data_AF-A0A4R4TMZ5-F1
#
_entry.id   AF-A0A4R4TMZ5-F1
#
_cell.length_a   1.000
_cell.length_b   1.000
_cell.length_c   1.000
_cell.angle_alpha   90.00
_cell.angle_beta   90.00
_cell.angle_gamma   90.00
#
_symmetry.space_group_name_H-M   'P 1'
#
loop_
_entity.id
_entity.type
_entity.pdbx_description
1 polymer ?
#
loop_
_entity_poly.entity_id
_entity_poly.type
_entity_poly.pdbx_seq_one_letter_code
_entity_poly.pdbx_strand_id
1 'polypeptide(L)'
;MANEIVVPILPCADIDEIVDFYRMLGFELTYLQQRPYPCAGVRYGDADLQFAGIPGFDPEQSYGSCIVAVDDTAEIFEEFAAGMRAVHGKLLVAGIPRITRPRKRKNADGASGFSVVDPGGNWIRVFQRKDTGADTTPATEPLARALENAVVLGDSKGDARQAAKILDGKLTKADAATPVPALVEALVYRAELALRLDDPGRAEELFARLDALDLTDAQRASLAESLATAADLRKQVSSER
;
A
#
# COMPACT_ATOMS: atom_id res chain seq x y z
N MET A 1 -34.25 14.08 -5.92
CA MET A 1 -33.30 13.09 -5.36
C MET A 1 -32.10 13.12 -6.27
N ALA A 2 -30.92 13.41 -5.72
CA ALA A 2 -29.69 13.45 -6.50
C ALA A 2 -29.24 11.99 -6.70
N ASN A 3 -29.14 11.56 -7.96
CA ASN A 3 -28.74 10.20 -8.39
C ASN A 3 -27.50 10.27 -9.30
N GLU A 4 -26.79 11.40 -9.29
CA GLU A 4 -25.62 11.63 -10.11
C GLU A 4 -24.46 10.74 -9.62
N ILE A 5 -23.84 10.00 -10.55
CA ILE A 5 -22.69 9.14 -10.30
C ILE A 5 -21.47 9.79 -10.96
N VAL A 6 -20.36 9.86 -10.23
CA VAL A 6 -19.07 10.32 -10.76
C VAL A 6 -18.18 9.10 -10.97
N VAL A 7 -17.75 8.89 -12.21
CA VAL A 7 -16.84 7.80 -12.58
C VAL A 7 -15.52 8.41 -13.06
N PRO A 8 -14.38 8.13 -12.40
CA PRO A 8 -13.09 8.62 -12.86
C PRO A 8 -12.69 7.94 -14.17
N ILE A 9 -12.07 8.70 -15.07
CA ILE A 9 -11.40 8.19 -16.27
C ILE A 9 -9.90 8.36 -16.08
N LEU A 10 -9.17 7.26 -16.01
CA LEU A 10 -7.74 7.22 -15.71
C LEU A 10 -6.91 6.90 -16.96
N PRO A 11 -5.71 7.50 -17.13
CA PRO A 11 -4.85 7.23 -18.28
C PRO A 11 -4.13 5.89 -18.17
N CYS A 12 -3.84 5.26 -19.31
CA CYS A 12 -2.92 4.13 -19.38
C CYS A 12 -2.19 4.09 -20.72
N ALA A 13 -1.07 3.39 -20.78
CA ALA A 13 -0.35 3.15 -22.03
C ALA A 13 -0.97 2.00 -22.85
N ASP A 14 -1.38 0.93 -22.15
CA ASP A 14 -1.97 -0.28 -22.73
C ASP A 14 -3.28 -0.61 -22.02
N ILE A 15 -4.37 -0.83 -22.78
CA ILE A 15 -5.69 -1.11 -22.21
C ILE A 15 -5.84 -2.58 -21.81
N ASP A 16 -5.17 -3.49 -22.50
CA ASP A 16 -5.28 -4.92 -22.23
C ASP A 16 -4.52 -5.24 -20.92
N GLU A 17 -3.36 -4.62 -20.69
CA GLU A 17 -2.61 -4.72 -19.43
C GLU A 17 -3.42 -4.21 -18.22
N ILE A 18 -4.14 -3.09 -18.38
CA ILE A 18 -5.06 -2.59 -17.36
C ILE A 18 -6.17 -3.60 -17.07
N VAL A 19 -6.83 -4.12 -18.11
CA VAL A 19 -7.93 -5.07 -17.95
C VAL A 19 -7.47 -6.34 -17.22
N ASP A 20 -6.33 -6.89 -17.59
CA ASP A 20 -5.77 -8.08 -16.96
C ASP A 20 -5.39 -7.82 -15.49
N PHE A 21 -4.80 -6.65 -15.19
CA PHE A 21 -4.47 -6.26 -13.82
C PHE A 21 -5.71 -6.13 -12.94
N TYR A 22 -6.76 -5.42 -13.40
CA TYR A 22 -7.96 -5.24 -12.59
C TYR A 22 -8.76 -6.54 -12.43
N ARG A 23 -8.78 -7.41 -13.45
CA ARG A 23 -9.35 -8.76 -13.33
C ARG A 23 -8.63 -9.61 -12.30
N MET A 24 -7.29 -9.54 -12.25
CA MET A 24 -6.51 -10.20 -11.19
C MET A 24 -6.94 -9.73 -9.80
N LEU A 25 -7.26 -8.44 -9.63
CA LEU A 25 -7.76 -7.89 -8.36
C LEU A 25 -9.23 -8.23 -8.08
N GLY A 26 -9.90 -8.98 -8.95
CA GLY A 26 -11.30 -9.39 -8.78
C GLY A 26 -12.33 -8.40 -9.36
N PHE A 27 -11.90 -7.41 -10.15
CA PHE A 27 -12.85 -6.53 -10.84
C PHE A 27 -13.51 -7.24 -12.03
N GLU A 28 -14.77 -6.90 -12.28
CA GLU A 28 -15.51 -7.29 -13.47
C GLU A 28 -15.24 -6.30 -14.61
N LEU A 29 -15.08 -6.82 -15.84
CA LEU A 29 -15.01 -5.99 -17.04
C LEU A 29 -16.44 -5.58 -17.43
N THR A 30 -16.73 -4.29 -17.44
CA THR A 30 -18.05 -3.74 -17.79
C THR A 30 -18.10 -3.20 -19.23
N TYR A 31 -16.95 -2.80 -19.77
CA TYR A 31 -16.83 -2.28 -21.13
C TYR A 31 -15.41 -2.45 -21.66
N LEU A 32 -15.25 -2.74 -22.96
CA LEU A 32 -13.96 -2.76 -23.63
C LEU A 32 -14.10 -2.32 -25.09
N GLN A 33 -13.27 -1.38 -25.49
CA GLN A 33 -13.04 -0.99 -26.87
C GLN A 33 -11.53 -0.96 -27.11
N GLN A 34 -11.04 -1.74 -28.07
CA GLN A 34 -9.61 -1.76 -28.40
C GLN A 34 -9.25 -0.77 -29.52
N ARG A 35 -10.20 -0.42 -30.40
CA ARG A 35 -10.00 0.52 -31.53
C ARG A 35 -11.30 1.27 -31.86
N PRO A 36 -11.23 2.47 -32.46
CA PRO A 36 -10.00 3.26 -32.72
C PRO A 36 -9.44 3.97 -31.48
N TYR A 37 -10.24 4.11 -30.41
CA TYR A 37 -9.84 4.73 -29.15
C TYR A 37 -9.86 3.68 -28.05
N PRO A 38 -8.69 3.16 -27.63
CA PRO A 38 -8.64 2.14 -26.59
C PRO A 38 -9.22 2.67 -25.28
N CYS A 39 -10.23 2.00 -24.74
CA CYS A 39 -10.79 2.31 -23.43
C CYS A 39 -11.47 1.09 -22.81
N ALA A 40 -11.56 1.09 -21.49
CA ALA A 40 -12.18 0.01 -20.73
C ALA A 40 -12.92 0.58 -19.52
N GLY A 41 -14.00 -0.10 -19.14
CA GLY A 41 -14.69 0.10 -17.87
C GLY A 41 -14.55 -1.17 -17.04
N VAL A 42 -14.24 -1.01 -15.75
CA VAL A 42 -14.17 -2.10 -14.78
C VAL A 42 -14.95 -1.72 -13.53
N ARG A 43 -15.47 -2.73 -12.82
CA ARG A 43 -16.25 -2.54 -11.60
C ARG A 43 -15.82 -3.50 -10.49
N TYR A 44 -15.77 -3.00 -9.27
CA TYR A 44 -15.65 -3.78 -8.06
C TYR A 44 -16.74 -3.33 -7.07
N GLY A 45 -17.69 -4.21 -6.75
CA GLY A 45 -18.88 -3.82 -6.00
C GLY A 45 -19.60 -2.64 -6.69
N ASP A 46 -19.78 -1.53 -5.98
CA ASP A 46 -20.37 -0.29 -6.50
C ASP A 46 -19.33 0.71 -7.06
N ALA A 47 -18.04 0.36 -7.06
CA ALA A 47 -16.98 1.22 -7.56
C ALA A 47 -16.72 0.97 -9.05
N ASP A 48 -17.21 1.89 -9.90
CA ASP A 48 -16.90 1.94 -11.32
C ASP A 48 -15.63 2.77 -11.59
N LEU A 49 -14.72 2.23 -12.40
CA LEU A 49 -13.55 2.93 -12.92
C LEU A 49 -13.53 2.81 -14.45
N GLN A 50 -13.12 3.89 -15.12
CA GLN A 50 -12.86 3.88 -16.56
C GLN A 50 -11.41 4.20 -16.87
N PHE A 51 -10.94 3.70 -17.99
CA PHE A 51 -9.57 3.86 -18.46
C PHE A 51 -9.55 4.31 -19.91
N ALA A 52 -8.61 5.19 -20.25
CA ALA A 52 -8.36 5.66 -21.60
C ALA A 52 -6.90 5.39 -21.99
N GLY A 53 -6.72 4.63 -23.07
CA GLY A 53 -5.40 4.37 -23.65
C GLY A 53 -4.86 5.60 -24.36
N ILE A 54 -3.68 6.05 -23.96
CA ILE A 54 -3.00 7.23 -24.51
C ILE A 54 -1.67 6.74 -25.11
N PRO A 55 -1.50 6.81 -26.45
CA PRO A 55 -0.26 6.38 -27.11
C PRO A 55 0.97 7.12 -26.57
N GLY A 56 2.00 6.37 -26.17
CA GLY A 56 3.24 6.92 -25.65
C GLY A 56 3.14 7.51 -24.23
N PHE A 57 2.04 7.25 -23.52
CA PHE A 57 1.92 7.64 -22.12
C PHE A 57 2.95 6.92 -21.25
N ASP A 58 3.60 7.69 -20.37
CA ASP A 58 4.58 7.20 -19.42
C ASP A 58 3.92 7.03 -18.04
N PRO A 59 3.72 5.79 -17.55
CA PRO A 59 3.13 5.54 -16.23
C PRO A 59 3.86 6.23 -15.08
N GLU A 60 5.18 6.44 -15.17
CA GLU A 60 5.95 7.11 -14.11
C GLU A 60 5.59 8.59 -13.96
N GLN A 61 5.01 9.19 -15.02
CA GLN A 61 4.55 10.58 -15.05
C GLN A 61 3.04 10.73 -14.82
N SER A 62 2.35 9.64 -14.45
CA SER A 62 0.90 9.68 -14.23
C SER A 62 0.52 10.59 -13.05
N TYR A 63 -0.42 11.50 -13.32
CA TYR A 63 -1.15 12.25 -12.29
C TYR A 63 -2.50 11.61 -11.94
N GLY A 64 -2.84 10.47 -12.55
CA GLY A 64 -4.11 9.81 -12.34
C GLY A 64 -4.27 9.38 -10.88
N SER A 65 -5.39 9.75 -10.26
CA SER A 65 -5.73 9.29 -8.93
C SER A 65 -7.23 9.36 -8.70
N CYS A 66 -7.74 8.42 -7.91
CA CYS A 66 -9.10 8.46 -7.39
C CYS A 66 -9.13 7.99 -5.93
N ILE A 67 -10.25 8.25 -5.26
CA ILE A 67 -10.52 7.76 -3.91
C ILE A 67 -11.69 6.77 -3.99
N VAL A 68 -11.50 5.61 -3.38
CA VAL A 68 -12.55 4.62 -3.16
C VAL A 68 -12.78 4.53 -1.66
N ALA A 69 -13.99 4.90 -1.22
CA ALA A 69 -14.34 4.93 0.20
C ALA A 69 -15.15 3.68 0.58
N VAL A 70 -14.58 2.84 1.44
CA VAL A 70 -15.10 1.53 1.83
C VAL A 70 -15.35 1.44 3.34
N ASP A 71 -16.12 0.45 3.77
CA ASP A 71 -16.41 0.26 5.19
C ASP A 71 -15.26 -0.50 5.91
N ASP A 72 -14.66 -1.49 5.24
CA ASP A 72 -13.51 -2.25 5.70
C ASP A 72 -12.40 -2.24 4.65
N THR A 73 -11.23 -1.69 5.00
CA THR A 73 -10.07 -1.68 4.09
C THR A 73 -9.29 -2.99 4.10
N ALA A 74 -9.36 -3.76 5.18
CA ALA A 74 -8.60 -5.00 5.33
C ALA A 74 -9.17 -6.11 4.44
N GLU A 75 -10.51 -6.23 4.38
CA GLU A 75 -11.20 -7.18 3.50
C GLU A 75 -10.80 -7.00 2.03
N ILE A 76 -10.92 -5.77 1.52
CA ILE A 76 -10.56 -5.43 0.13
C ILE A 76 -9.07 -5.67 -0.14
N PHE A 77 -8.21 -5.32 0.82
CA PHE A 77 -6.78 -5.54 0.67
C PHE A 77 -6.44 -7.04 0.57
N GLU A 78 -7.04 -7.89 1.40
CA GLU A 78 -6.76 -9.32 1.37
C GLU A 78 -7.24 -9.98 0.07
N GLU A 79 -8.37 -9.55 -0.50
CA GLU A 79 -8.81 -10.00 -1.82
C GLU A 79 -7.80 -9.62 -2.92
N PHE A 80 -7.36 -8.36 -2.93
CA PHE A 80 -6.37 -7.88 -3.90
C PHE A 80 -5.03 -8.59 -3.73
N ALA A 81 -4.60 -8.79 -2.48
CA ALA A 81 -3.38 -9.49 -2.14
C ALA A 81 -3.44 -10.97 -2.56
N ALA A 82 -4.59 -11.64 -2.39
CA ALA A 82 -4.80 -13.01 -2.86
C ALA A 82 -4.70 -13.10 -4.39
N GLY A 83 -5.33 -12.17 -5.12
CA GLY A 83 -5.22 -12.08 -6.57
C GLY A 83 -3.78 -11.92 -7.06
N MET A 84 -3.05 -10.96 -6.47
CA MET A 84 -1.63 -10.75 -6.79
C MET A 84 -0.78 -12.00 -6.50
N ARG A 85 -0.99 -12.65 -5.34
CA ARG A 85 -0.26 -13.88 -4.99
C ARG A 85 -0.60 -15.05 -5.93
N ALA A 86 -1.84 -15.16 -6.39
CA ALA A 86 -2.25 -16.22 -7.31
C ALA A 86 -1.57 -16.08 -8.68
N VAL A 87 -1.41 -14.86 -9.19
CA VAL A 87 -0.82 -14.59 -10.52
C VAL A 87 0.70 -14.48 -10.46
N HIS A 88 1.24 -13.78 -9.45
CA HIS A 88 2.67 -13.44 -9.37
C HIS A 88 3.44 -14.25 -8.33
N GLY A 89 2.77 -15.09 -7.53
CA GLY A 89 3.39 -15.82 -6.42
C GLY A 89 3.77 -14.94 -5.22
N LYS A 90 3.59 -13.61 -5.33
CA LYS A 90 3.94 -12.63 -4.31
C LYS A 90 3.02 -11.42 -4.35
N LEU A 91 3.04 -10.64 -3.28
CA LEU A 91 2.42 -9.32 -3.25
C LEU A 91 3.36 -8.31 -3.93
N LEU A 92 2.83 -7.47 -4.82
CA LEU A 92 3.62 -6.46 -5.53
C LEU A 92 3.81 -5.22 -4.64
N VAL A 93 4.93 -5.12 -3.93
CA VAL A 93 5.17 -3.97 -3.01
C VAL A 93 6.00 -2.84 -3.63
N ALA A 94 6.67 -3.09 -4.76
CA ALA A 94 7.60 -2.17 -5.43
C ALA A 94 7.28 -2.01 -6.92
N GLY A 95 7.78 -0.94 -7.53
CA GLY A 95 7.58 -0.66 -8.95
C GLY A 95 6.17 -0.17 -9.31
N ILE A 96 5.84 -0.32 -10.60
CA ILE A 96 4.52 -0.09 -11.18
C ILE A 96 4.18 -1.39 -11.94
N PRO A 97 3.09 -2.11 -11.59
CA PRO A 97 2.14 -1.82 -10.50
C PRO A 97 2.65 -2.22 -9.10
N ARG A 98 2.04 -1.66 -8.05
CA ARG A 98 2.27 -2.04 -6.63
C ARG A 98 1.08 -1.77 -5.72
N ILE A 99 1.10 -2.30 -4.50
CA ILE A 99 0.11 -2.06 -3.44
C ILE A 99 0.78 -1.75 -2.09
N THR A 100 0.24 -0.80 -1.34
CA THR A 100 0.61 -0.56 0.08
C THR A 100 -0.28 -1.37 1.00
N ARG A 101 0.10 -1.54 2.28
CA ARG A 101 -0.79 -2.18 3.26
C ARG A 101 -1.79 -1.20 3.86
N PRO A 102 -2.93 -1.69 4.40
CA PRO A 102 -3.84 -0.88 5.19
C PRO A 102 -3.13 -0.39 6.43
N ARG A 103 -3.06 0.93 6.60
CA ARG A 103 -2.50 1.58 7.78
C ARG A 103 -3.31 2.81 8.12
N LYS A 104 -3.35 3.16 9.41
CA LYS A 104 -3.87 4.44 9.86
C LYS A 104 -3.05 5.57 9.23
N ARG A 105 -3.73 6.52 8.60
CA ARG A 105 -3.06 7.66 7.95
C ARG A 105 -3.39 8.95 8.67
N LYS A 106 -2.38 9.56 9.29
CA LYS A 106 -2.51 10.85 9.98
C LYS A 106 -3.07 11.96 9.09
N ASN A 107 -2.77 11.95 7.79
CA ASN A 107 -3.28 12.94 6.83
C ASN A 107 -4.72 12.65 6.35
N ALA A 108 -5.38 11.62 6.91
CA ALA A 108 -6.76 11.25 6.66
C ALA A 108 -7.49 11.02 8.00
N ASP A 109 -7.22 11.87 9.00
CA ASP A 109 -7.85 11.81 10.32
C ASP A 109 -7.72 10.44 11.01
N GLY A 110 -6.60 9.75 10.82
CA GLY A 110 -6.36 8.43 11.43
C GLY A 110 -7.11 7.27 10.77
N ALA A 111 -7.90 7.51 9.73
CA ALA A 111 -8.58 6.46 8.98
C ALA A 111 -7.59 5.44 8.42
N SER A 112 -7.97 4.16 8.46
CA SER A 112 -7.23 3.12 7.75
C SER A 112 -7.31 3.36 6.25
N GLY A 113 -6.21 3.14 5.54
CA GLY A 113 -6.21 3.17 4.09
C GLY A 113 -4.97 2.57 3.46
N PHE A 114 -5.15 2.05 2.25
CA PHE A 114 -4.09 1.55 1.39
C PHE A 114 -4.18 2.17 0.00
N SER A 115 -3.19 1.92 -0.83
CA SER A 115 -3.18 2.44 -2.20
C SER A 115 -2.68 1.38 -3.15
N VAL A 116 -3.36 1.26 -4.29
CA VAL A 116 -2.88 0.51 -5.46
C VAL A 116 -2.33 1.54 -6.44
N VAL A 117 -1.14 1.29 -6.94
CA VAL A 117 -0.61 1.93 -8.14
C VAL A 117 -0.73 0.91 -9.25
N ASP A 118 -1.63 1.18 -10.21
CA ASP A 118 -1.92 0.27 -11.33
C ASP A 118 -0.83 0.34 -12.43
N PRO A 119 -0.91 -0.47 -13.50
CA PRO A 119 0.05 -0.41 -14.62
C PRO A 119 0.12 0.95 -15.33
N GLY A 120 -0.96 1.75 -15.27
CA GLY A 120 -0.98 3.12 -15.76
C GLY A 120 -0.33 4.14 -14.80
N GLY A 121 0.25 3.69 -13.69
CA GLY A 121 0.81 4.57 -12.67
C GLY A 121 -0.25 5.33 -11.85
N ASN A 122 -1.53 4.98 -12.00
CA ASN A 122 -2.63 5.67 -11.35
C ASN A 122 -2.73 5.26 -9.88
N TRP A 123 -3.00 6.24 -9.02
CA TRP A 123 -3.16 6.01 -7.59
C TRP A 123 -4.62 5.80 -7.22
N ILE A 124 -5.01 4.53 -7.02
CA ILE A 124 -6.30 4.16 -6.46
C ILE A 124 -6.19 4.12 -4.95
N ARG A 125 -6.78 5.12 -4.29
CA ARG A 125 -6.62 5.33 -2.85
C ARG A 125 -7.85 4.80 -2.12
N VAL A 126 -7.70 3.66 -1.47
CA VAL A 126 -8.79 3.02 -0.72
C VAL A 126 -8.72 3.48 0.73
N PHE A 127 -9.78 4.13 1.20
CA PHE A 127 -9.88 4.66 2.56
C PHE A 127 -11.14 4.15 3.25
N GLN A 128 -11.02 3.91 4.55
CA GLN A 128 -12.17 3.66 5.39
C GLN A 128 -13.05 4.93 5.47
N ARG A 129 -14.37 4.75 5.37
CA ARG A 129 -15.33 5.85 5.55
C ARG A 129 -15.23 6.44 6.96
N LYS A 130 -15.40 7.76 7.07
CA LYS A 130 -15.11 8.54 8.28
C LYS A 130 -16.01 8.23 9.50
N ASP A 131 -17.18 7.64 9.30
CA ASP A 131 -18.19 7.49 10.36
C ASP A 131 -17.93 6.29 11.29
N THR A 132 -16.80 5.58 11.16
CA THR A 132 -16.49 4.38 11.94
C THR A 132 -15.76 4.63 13.26
N GLY A 133 -15.62 5.89 13.70
CA GLY A 133 -15.12 6.22 15.05
C GLY A 133 -13.62 6.02 15.24
N ALA A 134 -12.81 6.34 14.23
CA ALA A 134 -11.35 6.20 14.30
C ALA A 134 -10.76 6.97 15.50
N ASP A 135 -9.98 6.29 16.34
CA ASP A 135 -9.17 6.94 17.36
C ASP A 135 -8.06 7.76 16.69
N THR A 136 -8.16 9.08 16.82
CA THR A 136 -7.29 10.08 16.19
C THR A 136 -6.20 10.59 17.14
N THR A 137 -6.06 9.97 18.31
CA THR A 137 -5.08 10.40 19.32
C THR A 137 -3.67 10.33 18.75
N PRO A 138 -2.97 11.47 18.61
CA PRO A 138 -1.64 11.48 18.01
C PRO A 138 -0.61 10.75 18.87
N ALA A 139 0.32 10.05 18.22
CA ALA A 139 1.46 9.47 18.93
C ALA A 139 2.30 10.55 19.64
N THR A 140 2.58 10.32 20.92
CA THR A 140 3.42 11.21 21.74
C THR A 140 4.89 10.78 21.77
N GLU A 141 5.16 9.50 21.57
CA GLU A 141 6.52 8.94 21.57
C GLU A 141 7.28 9.27 20.26
N PRO A 142 8.56 9.67 20.31
CA PRO A 142 9.34 10.10 19.16
C PRO A 142 9.41 9.15 17.95
N LEU A 143 9.57 7.84 18.16
CA LEU A 143 9.62 6.84 17.08
C LEU A 143 8.24 6.59 16.49
N ALA A 144 7.20 6.45 17.31
CA ALA A 144 5.81 6.31 16.87
C ALA A 144 5.36 7.53 16.04
N ARG A 145 5.71 8.76 16.47
CA ARG A 145 5.44 9.97 15.68
C ARG A 145 6.20 9.98 14.35
N ALA A 146 7.44 9.47 14.31
CA ALA A 146 8.18 9.35 13.06
C ALA A 146 7.57 8.30 12.14
N LEU A 147 7.06 7.19 12.69
CA LEU A 147 6.32 6.18 11.95
C LEU A 147 5.06 6.76 11.30
N GLU A 148 4.22 7.49 12.05
CA GLU A 148 3.05 8.16 11.48
C GLU A 148 3.42 9.09 10.31
N ASN A 149 4.47 9.90 10.48
CA ASN A 149 4.92 10.80 9.41
C ASN A 149 5.51 10.02 8.23
N ALA A 150 6.19 8.90 8.48
CA ALA A 150 6.77 8.07 7.44
C ALA A 150 5.67 7.39 6.61
N VAL A 151 4.58 6.92 7.24
CA VAL A 151 3.40 6.40 6.56
C VAL A 151 2.78 7.47 5.65
N VAL A 152 2.66 8.71 6.10
CA VAL A 152 2.18 9.82 5.25
C VAL A 152 3.12 10.03 4.05
N LEU A 153 4.43 10.05 4.26
CA LEU A 153 5.40 10.27 3.19
C LEU A 153 5.41 9.10 2.18
N GLY A 154 5.58 7.88 2.67
CA GLY A 154 5.74 6.69 1.83
C GLY A 154 4.42 6.22 1.21
N ASP A 155 3.36 6.10 2.01
CA ASP A 155 2.12 5.45 1.56
C ASP A 155 1.09 6.46 1.02
N SER A 156 1.11 7.73 1.46
CA SER A 156 0.22 8.77 0.90
C SER A 156 0.87 9.59 -0.21
N LYS A 157 2.17 9.92 -0.10
CA LYS A 157 2.85 10.78 -1.09
C LYS A 157 3.80 10.04 -2.04
N GLY A 158 4.09 8.76 -1.78
CA GLY A 158 5.01 7.96 -2.60
C GLY A 158 6.49 8.29 -2.35
N ASP A 159 6.80 9.12 -1.36
CA ASP A 159 8.17 9.52 -1.03
C ASP A 159 8.82 8.51 -0.08
N ALA A 160 9.10 7.33 -0.63
CA ALA A 160 9.71 6.23 0.12
C ALA A 160 11.12 6.60 0.65
N ARG A 161 11.89 7.41 -0.09
CA ARG A 161 13.24 7.84 0.32
C ARG A 161 13.18 8.73 1.57
N GLN A 162 12.30 9.72 1.59
CA GLN A 162 12.17 10.59 2.76
C GLN A 162 11.53 9.85 3.94
N ALA A 163 10.57 8.95 3.69
CA ALA A 163 10.00 8.08 4.73
C ALA A 163 11.07 7.22 5.41
N ALA A 164 11.92 6.55 4.61
CA ALA A 164 13.04 5.75 5.08
C ALA A 164 14.02 6.60 5.92
N LYS A 165 14.40 7.77 5.41
CA LYS A 165 15.34 8.68 6.07
C LYS A 165 14.90 9.10 7.48
N ILE A 166 13.62 9.46 7.65
CA ILE A 166 13.14 9.89 8.98
C ILE A 166 13.04 8.72 9.96
N LEU A 167 12.74 7.52 9.49
CA LEU A 167 12.73 6.31 10.31
C LEU A 167 14.14 5.92 10.73
N ASP A 168 15.10 5.88 9.80
CA ASP A 168 16.49 5.54 10.10
C ASP A 168 17.06 6.47 11.20
N GLY A 169 16.74 7.77 11.13
CA GLY A 169 17.18 8.74 12.13
C GLY A 169 16.61 8.51 13.54
N LYS A 170 15.41 7.93 13.67
CA LYS A 170 14.82 7.57 14.97
C LYS A 170 15.21 6.16 15.43
N LEU A 171 15.23 5.20 14.52
CA LEU A 171 15.65 3.82 14.79
C LEU A 171 17.10 3.73 15.26
N THR A 172 17.97 4.63 14.83
CA THR A 172 19.37 4.73 15.31
C THR A 172 19.45 5.22 16.76
N LYS A 173 18.46 5.99 17.22
CA LYS A 173 18.39 6.54 18.58
C LYS A 173 17.54 5.71 19.54
N ALA A 174 16.91 4.64 19.04
CA ALA A 174 16.10 3.74 19.85
C ALA A 174 17.01 2.99 20.83
N ASP A 175 16.57 2.95 22.08
CA ASP A 175 17.26 2.34 23.21
C ASP A 175 16.32 1.40 23.99
N ALA A 176 16.76 0.91 25.14
CA ALA A 176 15.97 0.01 25.98
C ALA A 176 14.66 0.62 26.53
N ALA A 177 14.51 1.95 26.51
CA ALA A 177 13.28 2.63 26.93
C ALA A 177 12.28 2.80 25.78
N THR A 178 12.67 2.49 24.55
CA THR A 178 11.79 2.59 23.38
C THR A 178 10.67 1.54 23.46
N PRO A 179 9.39 1.92 23.32
CA PRO A 179 8.29 0.96 23.35
C PRO A 179 8.44 -0.10 22.25
N VAL A 180 8.38 -1.37 22.65
CA VAL A 180 8.51 -2.53 21.76
C VAL A 180 7.54 -2.49 20.57
N PRO A 181 6.24 -2.14 20.73
CA PRO A 181 5.33 -2.02 19.59
C PRO A 181 5.81 -1.03 18.52
N ALA A 182 6.18 0.18 18.93
CA ALA A 182 6.67 1.22 18.02
C ALA A 182 7.97 0.78 17.32
N LEU A 183 8.85 0.07 18.03
CA LEU A 183 10.08 -0.46 17.44
C LEU A 183 9.80 -1.54 16.39
N VAL A 184 8.94 -2.51 16.69
CA VAL A 184 8.57 -3.57 15.75
C VAL A 184 7.91 -2.99 14.50
N GLU A 185 6.88 -2.17 14.67
CA GLU A 185 6.17 -1.56 13.54
C GLU A 185 7.09 -0.70 12.66
N ALA A 186 7.99 0.07 13.28
CA ALA A 186 8.96 0.88 12.55
C ALA A 186 9.99 0.04 11.79
N LEU A 187 10.49 -1.05 12.36
CA LEU A 187 11.41 -1.97 11.67
C LEU A 187 10.73 -2.64 10.48
N VAL A 188 9.51 -3.13 10.66
CA VAL A 188 8.72 -3.79 9.60
C VAL A 188 8.42 -2.81 8.46
N TYR A 189 7.92 -1.61 8.78
CA TYR A 189 7.62 -0.61 7.76
C TYR A 189 8.88 -0.12 7.03
N ARG A 190 10.00 0.06 7.76
CA ARG A 190 11.27 0.43 7.15
C ARG A 190 11.83 -0.66 6.23
N ALA A 191 11.58 -1.93 6.52
CA ALA A 191 11.96 -3.05 5.65
C ALA A 191 11.11 -3.07 4.38
N GLU A 192 9.80 -2.85 4.48
CA GLU A 192 8.91 -2.69 3.31
C GLU A 192 9.35 -1.52 2.42
N LEU A 193 9.76 -0.39 3.03
CA LEU A 193 10.32 0.75 2.31
C LEU A 193 11.66 0.42 1.63
N ALA A 194 12.48 -0.46 2.22
CA ALA A 194 13.73 -0.91 1.61
C ALA A 194 13.46 -1.70 0.32
N LEU A 195 12.50 -2.63 0.34
CA LEU A 195 12.08 -3.36 -0.87
C LEU A 195 11.52 -2.42 -1.95
N ARG A 196 10.72 -1.43 -1.53
CA ARG A 196 10.24 -0.37 -2.42
C ARG A 196 11.34 0.46 -3.08
N LEU A 197 12.51 0.54 -2.46
CA LEU A 197 13.66 1.28 -2.92
C LEU A 197 14.71 0.38 -3.60
N ASP A 198 14.37 -0.87 -3.89
CA ASP A 198 15.28 -1.87 -4.48
C ASP A 198 16.54 -2.10 -3.63
N ASP A 199 16.37 -2.15 -2.30
CA ASP A 199 17.43 -2.38 -1.31
C ASP A 199 17.13 -3.61 -0.44
N PRO A 200 17.21 -4.83 -1.00
CA PRO A 200 16.92 -6.06 -0.27
C PRO A 200 17.93 -6.32 0.85
N GLY A 201 19.18 -5.91 0.70
CA GLY A 201 20.21 -6.04 1.75
C GLY A 201 19.83 -5.28 3.01
N ARG A 202 19.36 -4.04 2.87
CA ARG A 202 18.84 -3.27 4.01
C ARG A 202 17.59 -3.90 4.61
N ALA A 203 16.71 -4.49 3.81
CA ALA A 203 15.55 -5.21 4.33
C ALA A 203 15.99 -6.39 5.23
N GLU A 204 16.99 -7.17 4.80
CA GLU A 204 17.55 -8.28 5.58
C GLU A 204 18.16 -7.83 6.91
N GLU A 205 18.91 -6.72 6.92
CA GLU A 205 19.44 -6.14 8.16
C GLU A 205 18.34 -5.78 9.15
N LEU A 206 17.24 -5.20 8.66
CA LEU A 206 16.10 -4.81 9.48
C LEU A 206 15.34 -6.03 10.02
N PHE A 207 15.21 -7.09 9.22
CA PHE A 207 14.65 -8.35 9.68
C PHE A 207 15.54 -9.03 10.72
N ALA A 208 16.85 -9.04 10.54
CA ALA A 208 17.79 -9.58 11.54
C ALA A 208 17.70 -8.79 12.86
N ARG A 209 17.56 -7.46 12.80
CA ARG A 209 17.32 -6.63 13.98
C ARG A 209 15.98 -6.93 14.65
N LEU A 210 14.92 -7.19 13.87
CA LEU A 210 13.61 -7.59 14.38
C LEU A 210 13.69 -8.96 15.09
N ASP A 211 14.41 -9.92 14.52
CA ASP A 211 14.55 -11.28 15.08
C ASP A 211 15.39 -11.31 16.37
N ALA A 212 16.28 -10.33 16.56
CA ALA A 212 17.05 -10.17 17.79
C ALA A 212 16.24 -9.60 18.97
N LEU A 213 14.98 -9.18 18.76
CA LEU A 213 14.13 -8.70 19.84
C LEU A 213 13.58 -9.87 20.68
N ASP A 214 13.77 -9.78 22.00
CA ASP A 214 13.18 -10.73 22.94
C ASP A 214 11.72 -10.37 23.22
N LEU A 215 10.83 -10.77 22.30
CA LEU A 215 9.39 -10.55 22.41
C LEU A 215 8.74 -11.60 23.31
N THR A 216 8.03 -11.13 24.34
CA THR A 216 7.15 -11.97 25.17
C THR A 216 5.97 -12.51 24.35
N ASP A 217 5.34 -13.59 24.80
CA ASP A 217 4.16 -14.16 24.12
C ASP A 217 3.01 -13.15 23.99
N ALA A 218 2.81 -12.32 25.01
CA ALA A 218 1.81 -11.25 24.98
C ALA A 218 2.12 -10.21 23.88
N GLN A 219 3.40 -9.84 23.72
CA GLN A 219 3.83 -8.93 22.66
C GLN A 219 3.72 -9.56 21.27
N ARG A 220 4.06 -10.84 21.13
CA ARG A 220 3.89 -11.58 19.85
C ARG A 220 2.43 -11.63 19.45
N ALA A 221 1.53 -11.88 20.40
CA ALA A 221 0.10 -11.88 20.16
C ALA A 221 -0.41 -10.49 19.75
N SER A 222 -0.01 -9.42 20.46
CA SER A 222 -0.45 -8.05 20.12
C SER A 222 0.14 -7.54 18.80
N LEU A 223 1.29 -8.07 18.36
CA LEU A 223 2.01 -7.64 17.14
C LEU A 223 1.89 -8.66 16.00
N ALA A 224 0.94 -9.59 16.08
CA ALA A 224 0.78 -10.68 15.14
C ALA A 224 0.69 -10.19 13.68
N GLU A 225 -0.05 -9.11 13.41
CA GLU A 225 -0.18 -8.53 12.06
C GLU A 225 1.14 -7.97 11.52
N SER A 226 1.90 -7.26 12.37
CA SER A 226 3.22 -6.72 11.99
C SER A 226 4.21 -7.86 11.73
N LEU A 227 4.19 -8.90 12.55
CA LEU A 227 5.06 -10.08 12.37
C LEU A 227 4.67 -10.89 11.13
N ALA A 228 3.38 -11.03 10.85
CA ALA A 228 2.88 -11.66 9.62
C ALA A 228 3.30 -10.86 8.38
N THR A 229 3.25 -9.53 8.45
CA THR A 229 3.77 -8.65 7.39
C THR A 229 5.27 -8.88 7.17
N ALA A 230 6.07 -8.94 8.23
CA ALA A 230 7.50 -9.24 8.11
C ALA A 230 7.75 -10.60 7.45
N ALA A 231 6.97 -11.62 7.80
CA ALA A 231 7.07 -12.94 7.20
C ALA A 231 6.70 -12.95 5.71
N ASP A 232 5.69 -12.18 5.29
CA ASP A 232 5.34 -12.02 3.87
C ASP A 232 6.46 -11.33 3.08
N LEU A 233 7.02 -10.24 3.61
CA LEU A 233 8.11 -9.49 2.96
C LEU A 233 9.39 -10.33 2.82
N ARG A 234 9.72 -11.19 3.79
CA ARG A 234 10.87 -12.11 3.70
C ARG A 234 10.76 -13.09 2.52
N LYS A 235 9.54 -13.53 2.19
CA LYS A 235 9.31 -14.40 1.01
C LYS A 235 9.66 -13.67 -0.28
N GLN A 236 9.43 -12.36 -0.34
CA GLN A 236 9.71 -11.55 -1.52
C GLN A 236 11.22 -11.40 -1.74
N VAL A 237 11.99 -11.09 -0.69
CA VAL A 237 13.46 -11.03 -0.74
C VAL A 237 14.06 -12.35 -1.20
N SER A 238 13.48 -13.47 -0.76
CA SER A 238 13.96 -14.80 -1.12
C SER A 238 13.63 -15.20 -2.57
N SER A 239 12.58 -14.61 -3.15
CA SER A 239 12.14 -14.87 -4.53
C SER A 239 12.94 -14.14 -5.61
N GLU A 240 13.72 -13.13 -5.21
CA GLU A 240 14.52 -12.28 -6.11
C GLU A 240 15.99 -12.72 -6.17
N ARG A 241 16.36 -13.78 -5.45
CA ARG A 241 17.65 -14.48 -5.54
C ARG A 241 17.55 -15.69 -6.46
#